data_AF-A0A940TC60-F1
#
_entry.id   AF-A0A940TC60-F1
#
_cell.length_a   1.000
_cell.length_b   1.000
_cell.length_c   1.000
_cell.angle_alpha   90.00
_cell.angle_beta   90.00
_cell.angle_gamma   90.00
#
_symmetry.space_group_name_H-M   'P 1'
#
loop_
_entity.id
_entity.type
_entity.pdbx_description
1 polymer ?
#
loop_
_entity_poly.entity_id
_entity_poly.type
_entity_poly.pdbx_seq_one_letter_code
_entity_poly.pdbx_strand_id
1 'polypeptide(L)'
;MGLGEVLKNIFSNKEKAIKIMFDNIATVGEDRHVISRRVINNYSDSEDPLNKLACALAYINEGASYRKQAIACMEFYFSHPVELPKQKNNNPYFSMWYLHSELSKLYEKEYLFDKAIAQLELCIECCDEINCADFTRIADILVKKDSVSDALQYLEGIKNMEVYKSIKYAIDCKYNELLDKKAKGYVYNPRKK
;
A
#
# COMPACT_ATOMS: atom_id res chain seq x y z
N MET A 1 17.75 -26.67 10.51
CA MET A 1 16.28 -26.81 10.50
C MET A 1 15.82 -26.80 9.06
N GLY A 2 15.11 -27.84 8.63
CA GLY A 2 14.57 -27.90 7.28
C GLY A 2 13.32 -27.01 7.13
N LEU A 3 13.06 -26.51 5.93
CA LEU A 3 11.87 -25.71 5.59
C LEU A 3 10.56 -26.35 6.13
N GLY A 4 10.48 -27.69 6.07
CA GLY A 4 9.33 -28.45 6.55
C GLY A 4 9.11 -28.44 8.07
N GLU A 5 10.16 -28.25 8.88
CA GLU A 5 10.05 -28.12 10.35
C GLU A 5 9.60 -26.73 10.76
N VAL A 6 10.10 -25.69 10.08
CA VAL A 6 9.66 -24.30 10.25
C VAL A 6 8.17 -24.17 9.89
N LEU A 7 7.75 -24.79 8.78
CA LEU A 7 6.36 -24.77 8.31
C LEU A 7 5.36 -25.56 9.18
N LYS A 8 5.81 -26.56 9.94
CA LYS A 8 4.96 -27.28 10.92
C LYS A 8 4.77 -26.48 12.21
N ASN A 9 5.77 -25.72 12.65
CA ASN A 9 5.70 -24.95 13.89
C ASN A 9 4.89 -23.64 13.78
N ILE A 10 4.84 -22.99 12.60
CA ILE A 10 4.03 -21.77 12.39
C ILE A 10 2.51 -22.04 12.56
N PHE A 11 2.06 -23.28 12.38
CA PHE A 11 0.62 -23.61 12.32
C PHE A 11 0.18 -24.64 13.36
N SER A 12 1.02 -24.99 14.33
CA SER A 12 0.66 -25.90 15.43
C SER A 12 -0.11 -25.21 16.56
N ASN A 13 -0.15 -23.88 16.56
CA ASN A 13 -0.94 -23.06 17.46
C ASN A 13 -1.98 -22.24 16.68
N LYS A 14 -3.02 -21.79 17.39
CA LYS A 14 -4.09 -20.87 16.95
C LYS A 14 -3.55 -19.49 16.51
N GLU A 15 -2.57 -19.45 15.62
CA GLU A 15 -2.01 -18.21 15.11
C GLU A 15 -2.97 -17.61 14.10
N LYS A 16 -3.50 -16.42 14.43
CA LYS A 16 -4.38 -15.65 13.55
C LYS A 16 -3.67 -15.42 12.22
N ALA A 17 -4.37 -15.56 11.09
CA ALA A 17 -3.80 -15.40 9.75
C ALA A 17 -2.97 -14.11 9.60
N ILE A 18 -3.41 -13.03 10.23
CA ILE A 18 -2.73 -11.74 10.23
C ILE A 18 -1.37 -11.76 10.94
N LYS A 19 -1.20 -12.58 11.98
CA LYS A 19 0.10 -12.80 12.65
C LYS A 19 1.09 -13.49 11.73
N ILE A 20 0.63 -14.50 10.98
CA ILE A 20 1.46 -15.22 10.00
C ILE A 20 2.00 -14.23 8.95
N MET A 21 1.14 -13.34 8.45
CA MET A 21 1.57 -12.31 7.49
C MET A 21 2.57 -11.32 8.11
N PHE A 22 2.34 -10.92 9.36
CA PHE A 22 3.24 -10.01 10.07
C PHE A 22 4.63 -10.60 10.30
N ASP A 23 4.70 -11.81 10.86
CA ASP A 23 5.97 -12.47 11.19
C ASP A 23 6.83 -12.77 9.95
N ASN A 24 6.20 -12.82 8.76
CA ASN A 24 6.85 -13.18 7.50
C ASN A 24 6.94 -12.01 6.51
N ILE A 25 6.77 -10.76 6.97
CA ILE A 25 6.83 -9.58 6.10
C ILE A 25 8.18 -9.43 5.37
N ALA A 26 9.26 -9.86 6.02
CA ALA A 26 10.62 -9.78 5.48
C ALA A 26 10.98 -10.97 4.57
N THR A 27 10.14 -12.01 4.51
CA THR A 27 10.40 -13.20 3.68
C THR A 27 10.34 -12.83 2.20
N VAL A 28 11.27 -13.33 1.39
CA VAL A 28 11.43 -13.02 -0.04
C VAL A 28 11.47 -14.30 -0.87
N GLY A 29 11.33 -14.18 -2.19
CA GLY A 29 11.43 -15.33 -3.12
C GLY A 29 10.30 -16.35 -2.93
N GLU A 30 10.59 -17.62 -3.22
CA GLU A 30 9.59 -18.70 -3.23
C GLU A 30 8.92 -18.91 -1.86
N ASP A 31 9.66 -18.74 -0.77
CA ASP A 31 9.13 -18.93 0.59
C ASP A 31 7.96 -17.97 0.88
N ARG A 32 8.04 -16.73 0.40
CA ARG A 32 6.94 -15.76 0.48
C ARG A 32 5.69 -16.29 -0.20
N HIS A 33 5.84 -16.90 -1.38
CA HIS A 33 4.73 -17.45 -2.15
C HIS A 33 4.14 -18.70 -1.50
N VAL A 34 4.96 -19.55 -0.91
CA VAL A 34 4.48 -20.72 -0.14
C VAL A 34 3.62 -20.28 1.03
N ILE A 35 4.08 -19.29 1.81
CA ILE A 35 3.34 -18.76 2.96
C ILE A 35 2.03 -18.08 2.50
N SER A 36 2.12 -17.24 1.47
CA SER A 36 0.97 -16.48 0.96
C SER A 36 -0.12 -17.40 0.41
N ARG A 37 0.24 -18.38 -0.43
CA ARG A 37 -0.72 -19.39 -0.93
C ARG A 37 -1.35 -20.20 0.21
N ARG A 38 -0.60 -20.51 1.27
CA ARG A 38 -1.15 -21.19 2.44
C ARG A 38 -2.16 -20.32 3.19
N VAL A 39 -1.91 -19.03 3.35
CA VAL A 39 -2.88 -18.10 3.94
C VAL A 39 -4.13 -18.01 3.07
N ILE A 40 -3.97 -17.83 1.76
CA ILE A 40 -5.09 -17.78 0.81
C ILE A 40 -5.95 -19.05 0.90
N ASN A 41 -5.34 -20.23 0.77
CA ASN A 41 -6.06 -21.50 0.74
C ASN A 41 -6.83 -21.83 2.03
N ASN A 42 -6.41 -21.31 3.18
CA ASN A 42 -7.05 -21.59 4.46
C ASN A 42 -8.07 -20.53 4.89
N TYR A 43 -7.99 -19.32 4.34
CA TYR A 43 -8.70 -18.16 4.89
C TYR A 43 -9.48 -17.33 3.85
N SER A 44 -9.39 -17.60 2.53
CA SER A 44 -10.07 -16.78 1.50
C SER A 44 -11.58 -16.70 1.69
N ASP A 45 -12.18 -17.80 2.15
CA ASP A 45 -13.62 -17.96 2.33
C ASP A 45 -14.09 -17.49 3.71
N SER A 46 -13.17 -17.02 4.56
CA SER A 46 -13.51 -16.48 5.88
C SER A 46 -14.11 -15.09 5.76
N GLU A 47 -15.19 -14.83 6.50
CA GLU A 47 -15.80 -13.49 6.63
C GLU A 47 -15.25 -12.70 7.83
N ASP A 48 -14.21 -13.21 8.51
CA ASP A 48 -13.51 -12.46 9.55
C ASP A 48 -12.64 -11.34 8.93
N PRO A 49 -12.79 -10.07 9.36
CA PRO A 49 -12.05 -8.96 8.76
C PRO A 49 -10.52 -9.09 8.85
N LEU A 50 -9.97 -9.69 9.92
CA LEU A 50 -8.52 -9.89 10.04
C LEU A 50 -8.02 -11.00 9.11
N ASN A 51 -8.83 -12.03 8.88
CA ASN A 51 -8.53 -13.04 7.87
C ASN A 51 -8.59 -12.46 6.45
N LYS A 52 -9.60 -11.64 6.13
CA LYS A 52 -9.65 -10.92 4.85
C LYS A 52 -8.43 -10.01 4.68
N LEU A 53 -8.03 -9.27 5.72
CA LEU A 53 -6.81 -8.46 5.67
C LEU A 53 -5.56 -9.32 5.44
N ALA A 54 -5.44 -10.47 6.10
CA ALA A 54 -4.33 -11.39 5.89
C ALA A 54 -4.29 -11.92 4.45
N CYS A 55 -5.45 -12.30 3.89
CA CYS A 55 -5.58 -12.69 2.49
C CYS A 55 -5.20 -11.56 1.53
N ALA A 56 -5.56 -10.31 1.83
CA ALA A 56 -5.15 -9.17 1.02
C ALA A 56 -3.61 -9.04 0.92
N LEU A 57 -2.92 -9.12 2.07
CA LEU A 57 -1.46 -9.06 2.13
C LEU A 57 -0.82 -10.25 1.40
N ALA A 58 -1.42 -11.44 1.50
CA ALA A 58 -0.99 -12.61 0.75
C ALA A 58 -1.18 -12.44 -0.76
N TYR A 59 -2.31 -11.90 -1.22
CA TYR A 59 -2.54 -11.60 -2.63
C TYR A 59 -1.59 -10.52 -3.18
N ILE A 60 -1.23 -9.52 -2.37
CA ILE A 60 -0.19 -8.54 -2.73
C ILE A 60 1.13 -9.25 -3.02
N ASN A 61 1.52 -10.21 -2.18
CA ASN A 61 2.74 -10.98 -2.35
C ASN A 61 2.73 -11.87 -3.60
N GLU A 62 1.57 -12.42 -3.98
CA GLU A 62 1.41 -13.22 -5.21
C GLU A 62 1.47 -12.38 -6.49
N GLY A 63 1.30 -11.06 -6.39
CA GLY A 63 1.63 -10.13 -7.45
C GLY A 63 0.48 -9.81 -8.41
N ALA A 64 0.83 -9.54 -9.68
CA ALA A 64 -0.04 -8.79 -10.59
C ALA A 64 -1.41 -9.45 -10.86
N SER A 65 -1.44 -10.78 -10.98
CA SER A 65 -2.66 -11.53 -11.27
C SER A 65 -3.69 -11.54 -10.13
N TYR A 66 -3.28 -11.14 -8.93
CA TYR A 66 -4.10 -11.18 -7.71
C TYR A 66 -4.49 -9.80 -7.18
N ARG A 67 -4.16 -8.71 -7.90
CA ARG A 67 -4.43 -7.34 -7.43
C ARG A 67 -5.90 -7.08 -7.14
N LYS A 68 -6.81 -7.58 -7.97
CA LYS A 68 -8.26 -7.39 -7.78
C LYS A 68 -8.75 -8.07 -6.51
N GLN A 69 -8.26 -9.27 -6.23
CA GLN A 69 -8.57 -10.00 -5.00
C GLN A 69 -8.00 -9.28 -3.78
N ALA A 70 -6.76 -8.77 -3.88
CA ALA A 70 -6.16 -7.96 -2.83
C ALA A 70 -7.00 -6.70 -2.52
N ILE A 71 -7.43 -5.97 -3.56
CA ILE A 71 -8.32 -4.80 -3.42
C ILE A 71 -9.61 -5.18 -2.71
N ALA A 72 -10.31 -6.21 -3.20
CA ALA A 72 -11.58 -6.64 -2.63
C ALA A 72 -11.46 -7.01 -1.15
N CYS A 73 -10.40 -7.73 -0.77
CA CYS A 73 -10.14 -8.08 0.62
C CYS A 73 -9.79 -6.86 1.50
N MET A 74 -9.04 -5.88 0.98
CA MET A 74 -8.76 -4.63 1.72
C MET A 74 -10.02 -3.77 1.88
N GLU A 75 -10.80 -3.58 0.82
CA GLU A 75 -12.08 -2.84 0.88
C GLU A 75 -13.05 -3.50 1.88
N PHE A 76 -13.09 -4.83 1.93
CA PHE A 76 -13.86 -5.55 2.95
C PHE A 76 -13.39 -5.21 4.37
N TYR A 77 -12.09 -5.27 4.63
CA TYR A 77 -11.54 -4.92 5.94
C TYR A 77 -11.86 -3.47 6.33
N PHE A 78 -11.68 -2.51 5.42
CA PHE A 78 -11.96 -1.09 5.69
C PHE A 78 -13.45 -0.78 5.88
N SER A 79 -14.35 -1.58 5.30
CA SER A 79 -15.80 -1.46 5.54
C SER A 79 -16.26 -2.14 6.84
N HIS A 80 -15.43 -3.02 7.41
CA HIS A 80 -15.70 -3.74 8.67
C HIS A 80 -14.48 -3.69 9.60
N PRO A 81 -14.00 -2.50 9.97
CA PRO A 81 -12.74 -2.38 10.68
C PRO A 81 -12.86 -2.98 12.08
N VAL A 82 -11.82 -3.73 12.47
CA VAL A 82 -11.64 -4.24 13.82
C VAL A 82 -10.26 -3.83 14.32
N GLU A 83 -10.06 -3.82 15.64
CA GLU A 83 -8.77 -3.45 16.21
C GLU A 83 -7.66 -4.40 15.71
N LEU A 84 -6.60 -3.82 15.17
CA LEU A 84 -5.44 -4.58 14.72
C LEU A 84 -4.75 -5.23 15.94
N PRO A 85 -4.43 -6.53 15.87
CA PRO A 85 -3.65 -7.17 16.91
C PRO A 85 -2.31 -6.46 17.13
N LYS A 86 -1.89 -6.40 18.38
CA LYS A 86 -0.68 -5.71 18.81
C LYS A 86 0.43 -6.69 19.16
N GLN A 87 1.65 -6.22 18.96
CA GLN A 87 2.88 -6.85 19.43
C GLN A 87 3.01 -6.67 20.95
N LYS A 88 4.02 -7.32 21.55
CA LYS A 88 4.30 -7.22 23.00
C LYS A 88 4.61 -5.78 23.46
N ASN A 89 5.17 -4.95 22.58
CA ASN A 89 5.44 -3.53 22.84
C ASN A 89 4.22 -2.62 22.58
N ASN A 90 3.02 -3.20 22.42
CA ASN A 90 1.76 -2.50 22.17
C ASN A 90 1.66 -1.79 20.80
N ASN A 91 2.64 -1.94 19.91
CA ASN A 91 2.52 -1.48 18.53
C ASN A 91 1.63 -2.44 17.74
N PRO A 92 0.74 -1.94 16.85
CA PRO A 92 -0.03 -2.82 15.98
C PRO A 92 0.89 -3.63 15.05
N TYR A 93 0.42 -4.79 14.58
CA TYR A 93 1.14 -5.57 13.57
C TYR A 93 1.37 -4.76 12.29
N PHE A 94 0.36 -4.02 11.86
CA PHE A 94 0.44 -3.13 10.71
C PHE A 94 -0.06 -1.74 11.10
N SER A 95 0.56 -0.68 10.60
CA SER A 95 0.03 0.67 10.79
C SER A 95 -1.10 0.95 9.79
N MET A 96 -2.03 1.83 10.14
CA MET A 96 -3.07 2.28 9.20
C MET A 96 -2.45 2.96 7.97
N TRP A 97 -1.37 3.74 8.17
CA TRP A 97 -0.59 4.31 7.09
C TRP A 97 -0.12 3.24 6.10
N TYR A 98 0.43 2.12 6.58
CA TYR A 98 0.89 1.02 5.71
C TYR A 98 -0.26 0.43 4.89
N LEU A 99 -1.40 0.19 5.52
CA LEU A 99 -2.56 -0.40 4.86
C LEU A 99 -3.14 0.51 3.76
N HIS A 100 -3.32 1.80 4.05
CA HIS A 100 -3.75 2.78 3.05
C HIS A 100 -2.72 2.95 1.93
N SER A 101 -1.43 2.95 2.27
CA SER A 101 -0.34 3.07 1.30
C SER A 101 -0.28 1.89 0.33
N GLU A 102 -0.50 0.65 0.82
CA GLU A 102 -0.61 -0.55 -0.02
C GLU A 102 -1.88 -0.53 -0.88
N LEU A 103 -3.02 -0.14 -0.33
CA LEU A 103 -4.27 -0.04 -1.11
C LEU A 103 -4.16 1.03 -2.22
N SER A 104 -3.52 2.16 -1.94
CA SER A 104 -3.18 3.18 -2.94
C SER A 104 -2.38 2.58 -4.11
N LYS A 105 -1.32 1.82 -3.82
CA LYS A 105 -0.49 1.15 -4.86
C LYS A 105 -1.31 0.17 -5.70
N LEU A 106 -2.23 -0.56 -5.07
CA LEU A 106 -3.10 -1.50 -5.77
C LEU A 106 -4.06 -0.77 -6.72
N TYR A 107 -4.73 0.28 -6.23
CA TYR A 107 -5.61 1.10 -7.06
C TYR A 107 -4.89 1.74 -8.23
N GLU A 108 -3.71 2.33 -8.00
CA GLU A 108 -2.90 2.94 -9.05
C GLU A 108 -2.54 1.91 -10.14
N LYS A 109 -2.12 0.71 -9.73
CA LYS A 109 -1.78 -0.40 -10.63
C LYS A 109 -2.97 -0.92 -11.43
N GLU A 110 -4.19 -0.71 -10.95
CA GLU A 110 -5.44 -1.04 -11.65
C GLU A 110 -6.07 0.17 -12.36
N TYR A 111 -5.37 1.31 -12.43
CA TYR A 111 -5.82 2.56 -13.06
C TYR A 111 -7.03 3.21 -12.37
N LEU A 112 -7.24 2.92 -11.09
CA LEU A 112 -8.26 3.52 -10.23
C LEU A 112 -7.67 4.76 -9.52
N PHE A 113 -7.26 5.75 -10.31
CA PHE A 113 -6.42 6.86 -9.82
C PHE A 113 -7.06 7.70 -8.72
N ASP A 114 -8.35 8.03 -8.82
CA ASP A 114 -9.03 8.81 -7.78
C ASP A 114 -9.06 8.06 -6.44
N LYS A 115 -9.34 6.76 -6.48
CA LYS A 115 -9.25 5.92 -5.27
C LYS A 115 -7.82 5.86 -4.74
N ALA A 116 -6.81 5.80 -5.60
CA ALA A 116 -5.41 5.77 -5.19
C ALA A 116 -4.98 7.07 -4.49
N ILE A 117 -5.43 8.23 -4.98
CA ILE A 117 -5.20 9.55 -4.37
C ILE A 117 -5.91 9.64 -3.02
N ALA A 118 -7.19 9.25 -2.95
CA ALA A 118 -7.95 9.28 -1.70
C ALA A 118 -7.29 8.47 -0.58
N GLN A 119 -6.65 7.34 -0.91
CA GLN A 119 -5.90 6.56 0.08
C GLN A 119 -4.61 7.27 0.54
N LEU A 120 -3.93 8.04 -0.32
CA LEU A 120 -2.75 8.82 0.08
C LEU A 120 -3.14 10.04 0.92
N GLU A 121 -4.30 10.63 0.68
CA GLU A 121 -4.85 11.67 1.55
C GLU A 121 -5.10 11.12 2.97
N LEU A 122 -5.67 9.91 3.08
CA LEU A 122 -5.80 9.21 4.37
C LEU A 122 -4.43 8.91 5.02
N CYS A 123 -3.40 8.55 4.24
CA CYS A 123 -2.04 8.42 4.75
C CYS A 123 -1.51 9.72 5.38
N ILE A 124 -1.77 10.87 4.73
CA ILE A 124 -1.37 12.19 5.24
C ILE A 124 -2.11 12.53 6.53
N GLU A 125 -3.40 12.19 6.62
CA GLU A 125 -4.24 12.46 7.80
C GLU A 125 -3.91 11.57 8.99
N CYS A 126 -3.57 10.30 8.76
CA CYS A 126 -3.41 9.31 9.83
C CYS A 126 -1.98 9.16 10.37
N CYS A 127 -1.00 9.90 9.82
CA CYS A 127 0.39 9.78 10.22
C CYS A 127 0.76 10.85 11.24
N ASP A 128 1.30 10.42 12.40
CA ASP A 128 1.80 11.33 13.44
C ASP A 128 3.02 12.14 12.94
N GLU A 129 3.75 11.60 11.96
CA GLU A 129 4.90 12.23 11.32
C GLU A 129 4.64 12.48 9.84
N ILE A 130 5.03 13.66 9.36
CA ILE A 130 4.83 14.02 7.95
C ILE A 130 5.71 13.15 7.06
N ASN A 131 5.09 12.44 6.11
CA ASN A 131 5.80 11.68 5.08
C ASN A 131 5.73 12.37 3.71
N CYS A 132 6.85 12.91 3.24
CA CYS A 132 6.92 13.61 1.96
C CYS A 132 6.61 12.71 0.74
N ALA A 133 6.75 11.39 0.90
CA ALA A 133 6.45 10.44 -0.17
C ALA A 133 4.97 10.43 -0.55
N ASP A 134 4.06 10.70 0.39
CA ASP A 134 2.62 10.66 0.10
C ASP A 134 2.21 11.79 -0.84
N PHE A 135 2.72 13.00 -0.60
CA PHE A 135 2.53 14.16 -1.48
C PHE A 135 3.14 13.93 -2.87
N THR A 136 4.39 13.47 -2.93
CA THR A 136 5.06 13.27 -4.23
C THR A 136 4.44 12.14 -5.05
N ARG A 137 3.89 11.11 -4.39
CA ARG A 137 3.11 10.05 -5.04
C ARG A 137 1.77 10.54 -5.59
N ILE A 138 1.07 11.44 -4.89
CA ILE A 138 -0.15 12.08 -5.44
C ILE A 138 0.21 12.82 -6.75
N ALA A 139 1.30 13.59 -6.76
CA ALA A 139 1.75 14.26 -7.97
C ALA A 139 2.07 13.27 -9.11
N ASP A 140 2.76 12.16 -8.81
CA ASP A 140 3.04 11.11 -9.80
C ASP A 140 1.77 10.44 -10.35
N ILE A 141 0.71 10.30 -9.53
CA ILE A 141 -0.59 9.78 -9.97
C ILE A 141 -1.33 10.81 -10.83
N LEU A 142 -1.30 12.10 -10.48
CA LEU A 142 -1.90 13.18 -11.28
C LEU A 142 -1.29 13.26 -12.68
N VAL A 143 0.02 13.03 -12.82
CA VAL A 143 0.66 12.91 -14.15
C VAL A 143 0.05 11.78 -14.99
N LYS A 144 -0.34 10.67 -14.37
CA LYS A 144 -0.91 9.49 -15.05
C LYS A 144 -2.39 9.64 -15.35
N LYS A 145 -3.11 10.29 -14.44
CA LYS A 145 -4.56 10.49 -14.51
C LYS A 145 -4.92 11.62 -15.47
N ASP A 146 -4.28 12.78 -15.31
CA ASP A 146 -4.70 14.03 -15.93
C ASP A 146 -3.56 14.59 -16.81
N SER A 147 -2.62 15.32 -16.22
CA SER A 147 -1.46 15.87 -16.93
C SER A 147 -0.31 16.26 -16.01
N VAL A 148 0.86 16.54 -16.61
CA VAL A 148 1.99 17.13 -15.90
C VAL A 148 1.64 18.52 -15.33
N SER A 149 0.74 19.27 -15.96
CA SER A 149 0.33 20.60 -15.49
C SER A 149 -0.49 20.52 -14.21
N ASP A 150 -1.41 19.56 -14.11
CA ASP A 150 -2.23 19.34 -12.91
C ASP A 150 -1.36 18.93 -11.72
N ALA A 151 -0.39 18.04 -11.96
CA ALA A 151 0.59 17.65 -10.93
C ALA A 151 1.45 18.84 -10.46
N LEU A 152 1.86 19.74 -11.36
CA LEU A 152 2.57 20.97 -10.99
C LEU A 152 1.69 21.91 -10.17
N GLN A 153 0.42 22.08 -10.55
CA GLN A 153 -0.53 22.91 -9.80
C GLN A 153 -0.75 22.37 -8.38
N TYR A 154 -0.87 21.06 -8.22
CA TYR A 154 -0.96 20.40 -6.92
C TYR A 154 0.26 20.68 -6.05
N LEU A 155 1.48 20.50 -6.58
CA LEU A 155 2.72 20.78 -5.85
C LEU A 155 2.87 22.26 -5.48
N GLU A 156 2.43 23.17 -6.35
CA GLU A 156 2.41 24.61 -6.06
C GLU A 156 1.42 24.93 -4.92
N GLY A 157 0.27 24.25 -4.89
CA GLY A 157 -0.67 24.31 -3.76
C GLY A 157 0.00 23.92 -2.44
N ILE A 158 0.77 22.84 -2.43
CA ILE A 158 1.51 22.38 -1.24
C ILE A 158 2.50 23.43 -0.76
N LYS A 159 3.22 24.13 -1.65
CA LYS A 159 4.20 25.16 -1.26
C LYS A 159 3.60 26.29 -0.42
N ASN A 160 2.28 26.49 -0.49
CA ASN A 160 1.54 27.49 0.28
C ASN A 160 1.02 26.95 1.63
N MET A 161 1.22 25.67 1.92
CA MET A 161 0.80 25.03 3.17
C MET A 161 1.92 25.05 4.21
N GLU A 162 1.57 25.06 5.51
CA GLU A 162 2.57 25.05 6.58
C GLU A 162 3.47 23.79 6.54
N VAL A 163 2.89 22.65 6.15
CA VAL A 163 3.59 21.36 6.00
C VAL A 163 4.79 21.44 5.07
N TYR A 164 4.78 22.36 4.09
CA TYR A 164 5.85 22.51 3.11
C TYR A 164 7.21 22.75 3.75
N LYS A 165 7.29 23.47 4.86
CA LYS A 165 8.58 23.73 5.54
C LYS A 165 9.30 22.44 5.90
N SER A 166 8.54 21.41 6.32
CA SER A 166 9.07 20.10 6.71
C SER A 166 9.40 19.20 5.52
N ILE A 167 8.81 19.44 4.34
CA ILE A 167 8.97 18.59 3.15
C ILE A 167 9.56 19.31 1.94
N LYS A 168 10.09 20.53 2.15
CA LYS A 168 10.49 21.46 1.10
C LYS A 168 11.37 20.83 0.04
N TYR A 169 12.43 20.15 0.47
CA TYR A 169 13.40 19.53 -0.44
C TYR A 169 12.72 18.54 -1.40
N ALA A 170 11.88 17.65 -0.87
CA ALA A 170 11.20 16.63 -1.67
C ALA A 170 10.21 17.27 -2.68
N ILE A 171 9.45 18.28 -2.23
CA ILE A 171 8.50 19.00 -3.08
C ILE A 171 9.22 19.76 -4.20
N ASP A 172 10.30 20.47 -3.89
CA ASP A 172 11.08 21.21 -4.91
C ASP A 172 11.74 20.27 -5.92
N CYS A 173 12.33 19.16 -5.45
CA CYS A 173 12.91 18.15 -6.33
C CYS A 173 11.87 17.59 -7.30
N LYS A 174 10.70 17.18 -6.79
CA LYS A 174 9.61 16.66 -7.63
C LYS A 174 9.07 17.73 -8.56
N TYR A 175 8.91 18.97 -8.10
CA TYR A 175 8.44 20.08 -8.93
C TYR A 175 9.39 20.34 -10.12
N ASN A 176 10.69 20.38 -9.86
CA ASN A 176 11.71 20.56 -10.92
C ASN A 176 11.76 19.38 -11.89
N GLU A 177 11.60 18.14 -11.40
CA GLU A 177 11.46 16.94 -12.25
C GLU A 177 10.26 17.07 -13.20
N LEU A 178 9.12 17.56 -12.70
CA LEU A 178 7.92 17.73 -13.51
C LEU A 178 8.03 18.90 -14.50
N LEU A 179 8.73 19.98 -14.15
CA LEU A 179 9.04 21.06 -15.10
C LEU A 179 9.87 20.54 -16.28
N ASP A 180 10.90 19.73 -16.03
CA ASP A 180 11.71 19.11 -17.07
C ASP A 180 10.88 18.15 -17.95
N LYS A 181 10.02 17.32 -17.35
CA LYS A 181 9.06 16.48 -18.10
C LYS A 181 8.13 17.31 -18.97
N LYS A 182 7.60 18.42 -18.45
CA LYS A 182 6.72 19.33 -19.19
C LYS A 182 7.44 19.97 -20.37
N ALA A 183 8.67 20.45 -20.17
CA ALA A 183 9.50 21.02 -21.23
C ALA A 183 9.80 20.02 -22.36
N LYS A 184 9.92 18.72 -22.01
CA LYS A 184 10.10 17.62 -22.96
C LYS A 184 8.82 17.15 -23.64
N GLY A 185 7.66 17.75 -23.32
CA GLY A 185 6.37 17.32 -23.86
C GLY A 185 5.95 15.92 -23.41
N TYR A 186 6.36 15.50 -22.20
CA TYR A 186 6.01 14.18 -21.68
C TYR A 186 4.50 14.00 -21.57
N VAL A 187 4.01 12.89 -22.13
CA VAL A 187 2.64 12.41 -21.97
C VAL A 187 2.71 10.99 -21.43
N TYR A 188 1.98 10.73 -20.33
CA TYR A 188 1.89 9.38 -19.80
C TYR A 188 1.20 8.46 -20.80
N ASN A 189 1.83 7.33 -21.11
CA ASN A 189 1.29 6.34 -22.03
C ASN A 189 1.12 5.01 -21.26
N PRO A 190 -0.13 4.56 -20.99
CA PRO A 190 -0.37 3.36 -20.22
C PRO A 190 0.15 2.12 -20.94
N ARG A 191 0.66 1.14 -20.18
CA ARG A 191 1.06 -0.14 -20.77
C ARG A 191 -0.20 -0.88 -21.23
N LYS A 192 -0.15 -1.49 -22.42
CA LYS A 192 -1.21 -2.37 -22.92
C LYS A 192 -1.46 -3.48 -21.88
N LYS A 193 -2.72 -3.66 -21.49
CA LYS A 193 -3.16 -4.77 -20.63
C LYS A 193 -3.17 -6.07 -21.42
#